data_AF-S7WPP1-F1
#
_entry.id   AF-S7WPP1-F1
#
_cell.length_a   1.000
_cell.length_b   1.000
_cell.length_c   1.000
_cell.angle_alpha   90.00
_cell.angle_beta   90.00
_cell.angle_gamma   90.00
#
_symmetry.space_group_name_H-M   'P 1'
#
loop_
_entity.id
_entity.type
_entity.pdbx_description
1 polymer ?
#
loop_
_entity_poly.entity_id
_entity_poly.type
_entity_poly.pdbx_seq_one_letter_code
_entity_poly.pdbx_strand_id
1 'polypeptide(L)' 'MELADDFYKKGLLLMGGALSRPTDKAVLIFRSEIVSAVESFVKEDPYVKNGLVESWDIREWSVVVGVV' A
#
# COMPACT_ATOMS: atom_id res chain seq x y z
N MET A 1 -6.11 -10.39 1.47
CA MET A 1 -6.64 -9.49 2.54
C MET A 1 -5.89 -9.65 3.86
N GLU A 2 -5.48 -10.86 4.26
CA GLU A 2 -4.70 -11.09 5.49
C GLU A 2 -3.42 -10.22 5.59
N LEU A 3 -2.62 -10.12 4.52
CA LEU A 3 -1.41 -9.30 4.51
C LEU A 3 -1.67 -7.81 4.80
N ALA A 4 -2.71 -7.22 4.23
CA ALA A 4 -3.08 -5.82 4.45
C ALA A 4 -3.56 -5.60 5.89
N ASP A 5 -4.35 -6.52 6.42
CA ASP A 5 -4.82 -6.49 7.81
C ASP A 5 -3.66 -6.61 8.81
N ASP A 6 -2.69 -7.48 8.55
CA ASP A 6 -1.49 -7.63 9.38
C ASP A 6 -0.66 -6.36 9.44
N PHE A 7 -0.44 -5.71 8.30
CA PHE A 7 0.30 -4.44 8.25
C PHE A 7 -0.49 -3.31 8.91
N TYR A 8 -1.83 -3.32 8.78
CA TYR A 8 -2.70 -2.37 9.46
C TYR A 8 -2.63 -2.53 10.98
N LYS A 9 -2.73 -3.76 11.48
CA LYS A 9 -2.60 -4.07 12.93
C LYS A 9 -1.24 -3.70 13.50
N LYS A 10 -0.17 -3.76 12.69
CA LYS A 10 1.18 -3.31 13.07
C LYS A 10 1.37 -1.79 13.00
N GLY A 11 0.36 -1.04 12.54
CA GLY A 11 0.43 0.41 12.34
C GLY A 11 1.30 0.84 11.15
N LEU A 12 1.69 -0.10 10.28
CA LEU A 12 2.53 0.17 9.10
C LEU A 12 1.70 0.57 7.89
N LEU A 13 0.52 -0.03 7.69
CA LEU A 13 -0.44 0.40 6.68
C LEU A 13 -1.50 1.26 7.37
N LEU A 14 -1.67 2.50 6.95
CA LEU A 14 -2.67 3.42 7.54
C LEU A 14 -4.03 3.26 6.88
N MET A 15 -4.04 3.18 5.54
CA MET A 15 -5.25 3.02 4.76
C MET A 15 -4.94 2.53 3.34
N GLY A 16 -5.94 1.92 2.71
CA GLY A 16 -5.87 1.43 1.35
C GLY A 16 -7.21 1.54 0.65
N GLY A 17 -7.21 1.83 -0.65
CA GLY A 17 -8.43 1.89 -1.43
C GLY A 17 -8.18 1.79 -2.92
N ALA A 18 -9.11 1.14 -3.62
CA ALA A 18 -9.16 1.16 -5.07
C ALA A 18 -9.68 2.53 -5.54
N LEU A 19 -9.02 3.11 -6.54
CA LEU A 19 -9.58 4.23 -7.27
C LEU A 19 -10.83 3.76 -8.00
N SER A 20 -11.84 4.62 -8.05
CA SER A 20 -13.12 4.30 -8.64
C SER A 20 -13.30 5.10 -9.92
N ARG A 21 -13.88 4.48 -10.94
CA ARG A 21 -14.26 5.12 -12.22
C ARG A 21 -13.07 5.76 -12.97
N PRO A 22 -12.20 4.94 -13.60
CA PRO A 22 -12.22 3.48 -13.65
C PRO A 22 -11.63 2.84 -12.40
N THR A 23 -11.93 1.55 -12.20
CA THR A 23 -11.32 0.74 -11.14
C THR A 23 -10.07 0.06 -11.69
N ASP A 24 -9.03 0.85 -11.93
CA ASP A 24 -7.78 0.42 -12.59
C ASP A 24 -6.54 0.51 -11.69
N LYS A 25 -6.64 1.20 -10.54
CA LYS A 25 -5.53 1.43 -9.62
C LYS A 25 -5.97 1.35 -8.17
N ALA A 26 -5.00 1.15 -7.28
CA ALA A 26 -5.19 1.28 -5.85
C ALA A 26 -4.12 2.21 -5.26
N VAL A 27 -4.45 2.87 -4.16
CA VAL A 27 -3.51 3.66 -3.36
C VAL A 27 -3.51 3.08 -1.95
N LEU A 28 -2.31 2.81 -1.46
CA LEU A 28 -2.04 2.33 -0.11
C LEU A 28 -1.11 3.35 0.55
N ILE A 29 -1.48 3.84 1.72
CA ILE A 29 -0.69 4.81 2.49
C ILE A 29 -0.05 4.09 3.65
N PHE A 30 1.28 4.09 3.69
CA PHE A 30 2.07 3.43 4.73
C PHE A 30 2.72 4.47 5.65
N ARG A 31 2.86 4.11 6.93
CA ARG A 31 3.72 4.79 7.90
C ARG A 31 5.00 3.96 8.06
N SER A 32 6.10 4.46 7.51
CA SER A 32 7.41 3.81 7.64
C SER A 32 8.53 4.82 7.50
N GLU A 33 9.63 4.58 8.21
CA GLU A 33 10.88 5.34 8.08
C GLU A 33 11.78 4.83 6.93
N ILE A 34 11.49 3.62 6.41
CA ILE A 34 12.31 2.97 5.37
C ILE A 34 11.43 2.40 4.25
N VAL A 35 11.83 2.67 3.01
CA VAL A 35 11.12 2.21 1.80
C VAL A 35 11.04 0.68 1.70
N SER A 36 12.07 -0.02 2.18
CA SER A 36 12.15 -1.48 2.10
C SER A 36 11.02 -2.22 2.84
N ALA A 37 10.44 -1.63 3.89
CA ALA A 37 9.28 -2.21 4.57
C ALA A 37 8.03 -2.23 3.67
N VAL A 38 7.87 -1.18 2.84
CA VAL A 38 6.78 -1.09 1.85
C VAL A 38 7.07 -2.04 0.68
N GLU A 39 8.32 -2.13 0.23
CA GLU A 39 8.70 -3.10 -0.81
C GLU A 39 8.42 -4.55 -0.40
N SER A 40 8.67 -4.91 0.86
CA SER A 40 8.32 -6.24 1.39
C SER A 40 6.82 -6.50 1.31
N PHE A 41 5.97 -5.50 1.61
CA PHE A 41 4.53 -5.63 1.42
C PHE A 41 4.20 -5.91 -0.04
N VAL A 42 4.71 -5.09 -0.96
CA VAL A 42 4.41 -5.19 -2.39
C VAL A 42 4.88 -6.53 -2.97
N LYS A 43 6.06 -7.00 -2.56
CA LYS A 43 6.60 -8.31 -2.98
C LYS A 43 5.75 -9.47 -2.49
N GLU A 44 5.13 -9.35 -1.31
CA GLU A 44 4.27 -10.36 -0.69
C GLU A 44 2.80 -10.25 -1.10
N ASP A 45 2.40 -9.14 -1.72
CA ASP A 45 1.02 -8.91 -2.14
C ASP A 45 0.59 -9.98 -3.15
N PRO A 46 -0.47 -10.77 -2.85
CA PRO A 46 -1.01 -11.76 -3.77
C PRO A 46 -1.41 -11.17 -5.12
N TYR A 47 -1.83 -9.91 -5.17
CA TYR A 47 -2.20 -9.27 -6.43
C TYR A 47 -0.98 -8.97 -7.31
N VAL A 48 0.17 -8.72 -6.71
CA VAL A 48 1.45 -8.57 -7.43
C VAL A 48 1.97 -9.95 -7.82
N LYS A 49 2.05 -10.90 -6.87
CA LYS A 49 2.55 -12.27 -7.13
C LYS A 49 1.77 -13.00 -8.22
N ASN A 50 0.45 -12.79 -8.27
CA ASN A 50 -0.41 -13.44 -9.25
C ASN A 50 -0.57 -12.63 -10.55
N GLY A 51 0.18 -11.54 -10.72
CA GLY A 51 0.19 -10.75 -11.96
C GLY A 51 -1.06 -9.90 -12.21
N LEU A 52 -1.92 -9.70 -11.20
CA LEU A 52 -3.07 -8.78 -11.31
C LEU A 52 -2.61 -7.32 -11.32
N VAL A 53 -1.59 -6.99 -10.52
CA VAL A 53 -0.95 -5.68 -10.51
C VAL A 53 0.21 -5.71 -11.49
N GLU A 54 0.03 -5.07 -12.64
CA GLU A 54 1.04 -5.03 -13.72
C GLU A 54 2.23 -4.12 -13.40
N SER A 55 2.00 -3.08 -12.61
CA SER A 55 3.03 -2.12 -12.22
C SER A 55 2.70 -1.45 -10.87
N TRP A 56 3.74 -1.00 -10.18
CA TRP A 56 3.62 -0.30 -8.91
C TRP A 56 4.78 0.69 -8.76
N ASP A 57 4.59 1.69 -7.91
CA ASP A 57 5.55 2.73 -7.58
C ASP A 57 5.46 3.03 -6.08
N ILE A 58 6.60 3.34 -5.46
CA ILE A 58 6.65 3.73 -4.05
C ILE A 58 7.25 5.13 -3.98
N ARG A 59 6.52 6.05 -3.34
CA ARG A 59 6.98 7.42 -3.11
C ARG A 59 6.69 7.88 -1.70
N GLU A 60 7.48 8.83 -1.25
CA GLU A 60 7.19 9.57 -0.03
C GLU A 60 5.91 10.40 -0.19
N TRP A 61 5.03 10.35 0.81
CA TRP A 61 3.81 11.14 0.85
C TRP A 61 3.96 12.26 1.88
N SER A 62 4.17 13.49 1.41
CA SER A 62 4.22 14.67 2.29
C SER A 62 2.81 15.07 2.73
N VAL A 63 2.42 14.69 3.94
CA VAL A 63 1.11 14.99 4.52
C VAL A 63 1.02 16.48 4.86
N VAL A 64 0.13 17.22 4.19
CA VAL A 64 -0.15 18.64 4.50
C VAL A 64 -1.36 18.77 5.45
N VAL A 65 -2.34 17.89 5.31
CA VAL A 65 -3.55 17.83 6.14
C VAL A 65 -3.91 16.36 6.36
N GLY A 66 -4.25 16.00 7.60
CA GLY A 66 -4.63 14.65 8.00
C GLY A 66 -4.15 14.32 9.41
N VAL A 67 -4.56 13.17 9.92
CA VAL A 67 -4.04 12.58 11.16
C VAL A 67 -3.15 11.40 10.74
N VAL A 68 -1.94 11.32 11.29
CA VAL A 68 -0.91 10.32 10.94
C VAL A 68 -0.44 9.55 12.16
#